data_AF-A0A9W9K934-F1
#
_entry.id   AF-A0A9W9K934-F1
#
_cell.length_a   1.000
_cell.length_b   1.000
_cell.length_c   1.000
_cell.angle_alpha   90.00
_cell.angle_beta   90.00
_cell.angle_gamma   90.00
#
_symmetry.space_group_name_H-M   'P 1'
#
loop_
_entity.id
_entity.type
_entity.pdbx_description
1 polymer ?
#
loop_
_entity_poly.entity_id
_entity_poly.type
_entity_poly.pdbx_seq_one_letter_code
_entity_poly.pdbx_strand_id
1 'polypeptide(L)'
;DRTFCIQHDLPITLQRIESLPEIESDATEANLHAGFCALVQLFLHVQRPLILTPTTTKAIEATDIYSKDQIWDIQNQIQVKIPELEFTSEIRYVDILTTSAWVRTLLWQYSASRFMLSSSSSIEPLTFDYPLSIAKDYLESLSDVSTDSLRSHGYGMVSHSASTAFNVEIDPYQLTLQ
;
A
#
# COMPACT_ATOMS: atom_id res chain seq x y z
N ASP A 1 13.72 -11.85 1.67
CA ASP A 1 12.54 -11.01 1.93
C ASP A 1 11.29 -11.90 2.00
N ARG A 2 10.33 -11.62 2.90
CA ARG A 2 9.16 -12.48 3.15
C ARG A 2 8.28 -12.60 1.90
N THR A 3 8.05 -11.49 1.20
CA THR A 3 7.27 -11.44 -0.05
C THR A 3 7.91 -12.32 -1.13
N PHE A 4 9.23 -12.21 -1.29
CA PHE A 4 10.01 -13.07 -2.19
C PHE A 4 9.89 -14.55 -1.82
N CYS A 5 10.02 -14.90 -0.53
CA CYS A 5 9.85 -16.29 -0.08
C CYS A 5 8.42 -16.80 -0.34
N ILE A 6 7.40 -15.96 -0.18
CA ILE A 6 6.01 -16.31 -0.49
C ILE A 6 5.82 -16.55 -2.00
N GLN A 7 6.36 -15.67 -2.84
CA GLN A 7 6.25 -15.78 -4.30
C GLN A 7 6.98 -17.01 -4.85
N HIS A 8 8.13 -17.36 -4.28
CA HIS A 8 8.98 -18.46 -4.73
C HIS A 8 8.82 -19.76 -3.93
N ASP A 9 7.87 -19.82 -3.00
CA ASP A 9 7.60 -20.96 -2.12
C ASP A 9 8.82 -21.44 -1.32
N LEU A 10 9.66 -20.48 -0.92
CA LEU A 10 10.82 -20.72 -0.09
C LEU A 10 10.41 -20.68 1.40
N PRO A 11 11.11 -21.42 2.28
CA PRO A 11 10.91 -21.32 3.72
C PRO A 11 11.10 -19.87 4.17
N ILE A 12 10.11 -19.35 4.89
CA ILE A 12 10.15 -18.01 5.47
C ILE A 12 11.02 -18.10 6.73
N THR A 13 12.22 -17.53 6.68
CA THR A 13 13.14 -17.45 7.82
C THR A 13 12.90 -16.23 8.71
N LEU A 14 12.22 -15.19 8.18
CA LEU A 14 11.86 -13.98 8.92
C LEU A 14 10.42 -14.09 9.43
N GLN A 15 10.27 -14.32 10.73
CA GLN A 15 8.98 -14.44 11.39
C GLN A 15 8.32 -13.06 11.61
N ARG A 16 7.00 -13.07 11.80
CA ARG A 16 6.22 -11.88 12.17
C ARG A 16 6.75 -11.32 13.49
N ILE A 17 6.94 -10.02 13.55
CA ILE A 17 7.19 -9.33 14.83
C ILE A 17 5.88 -9.34 15.62
N GLU A 18 5.89 -9.93 16.82
CA GLU A 18 4.70 -10.06 17.67
C GLU A 18 4.28 -8.75 18.34
N SER A 19 5.27 -7.92 18.70
CA SER A 19 5.06 -6.59 19.28
C SER A 19 6.11 -5.61 18.78
N LEU A 20 5.70 -4.36 18.57
CA LEU A 20 6.63 -3.30 18.17
C LEU A 20 7.47 -2.90 19.40
N PRO A 21 8.80 -2.72 19.28
CA PRO A 21 9.61 -2.24 20.39
C PRO A 21 9.12 -0.87 20.88
N GLU A 22 9.03 -0.70 22.20
CA GLU A 22 8.80 0.61 22.81
C GLU A 22 10.03 1.49 22.56
N ILE A 23 9.84 2.63 21.89
CA ILE A 23 10.91 3.59 21.59
C ILE A 23 10.71 4.79 22.52
N GLU A 24 11.66 5.04 23.41
CA GLU A 24 11.74 6.28 24.20
C GLU A 24 11.97 7.45 23.23
N SER A 25 11.02 8.37 23.12
CA SER A 25 11.06 9.44 22.11
C SER A 25 10.97 10.83 22.74
N ASP A 26 11.86 11.72 22.31
CA ASP A 26 11.69 13.18 22.45
C ASP A 26 10.56 13.65 21.50
N ALA A 27 9.94 14.79 21.80
CA ALA A 27 8.70 15.26 21.16
C ALA A 27 8.80 15.45 19.63
N THR A 28 10.01 15.67 19.10
CA THR A 28 10.26 15.85 17.65
C THR A 28 10.44 14.52 16.91
N GLU A 29 11.00 13.50 17.57
CA GLU A 29 11.15 12.15 17.00
C GLU A 29 9.83 11.35 17.09
N ALA A 30 8.90 11.78 17.96
CA ALA A 30 7.65 11.09 18.21
C ALA A 30 6.78 10.97 16.94
N ASN A 31 6.72 12.02 16.13
CA ASN A 31 5.94 12.04 14.89
C ASN A 31 6.57 11.18 13.78
N LEU A 32 7.91 11.18 13.69
CA LEU A 32 8.65 10.33 12.74
C LEU A 32 8.48 8.85 13.08
N HIS A 33 8.50 8.52 14.38
CA HIS A 33 8.27 7.17 14.87
C HIS A 33 6.83 6.73 14.66
N ALA A 34 5.85 7.57 15.00
CA ALA A 34 4.42 7.25 14.82
C ALA A 34 4.08 6.85 13.37
N GLY A 35 4.57 7.59 12.38
CA GLY A 35 4.33 7.25 10.97
C GLY A 35 4.97 5.93 10.53
N PHE A 36 6.19 5.64 11.01
CA PHE A 36 6.83 4.35 10.74
C PHE A 36 6.09 3.19 11.43
N CYS A 37 5.69 3.37 12.68
CA CYS A 37 4.88 2.41 13.43
C CYS A 37 3.56 2.10 12.72
N ALA A 38 2.89 3.12 12.17
CA ALA A 38 1.67 2.93 11.38
C ALA A 38 1.93 2.08 10.13
N LEU A 39 3.00 2.36 9.37
CA LEU A 39 3.39 1.54 8.22
C LEU A 39 3.68 0.09 8.60
N VAL A 40 4.46 -0.13 9.66
CA VAL A 40 4.75 -1.49 10.14
C VAL A 40 3.46 -2.22 10.49
N GLN A 41 2.52 -1.56 11.18
CA GLN A 41 1.21 -2.15 11.50
C GLN A 41 0.41 -2.53 10.25
N LEU A 42 0.42 -1.70 9.20
CA LEU A 42 -0.21 -2.04 7.92
C LEU A 42 0.43 -3.28 7.28
N PHE A 43 1.77 -3.35 7.22
CA PHE A 43 2.47 -4.49 6.65
C PHE A 43 2.29 -5.79 7.46
N LEU A 44 2.01 -5.70 8.77
CA LEU A 44 1.66 -6.86 9.57
C LEU A 44 0.34 -7.52 9.14
N HIS A 45 -0.57 -6.80 8.50
CA HIS A 45 -1.80 -7.39 7.95
C HIS A 45 -1.56 -8.11 6.62
N VAL A 46 -0.46 -7.81 5.91
CA VAL A 46 -0.10 -8.46 4.65
C VAL A 46 0.45 -9.87 4.95
N GLN A 47 -0.38 -10.89 4.74
CA GLN A 47 -0.02 -12.29 4.96
C GLN A 47 -0.13 -13.12 3.69
N ARG A 48 0.45 -14.34 3.71
CA ARG A 48 0.49 -15.26 2.55
C ARG A 48 -0.87 -15.39 1.84
N PRO A 49 -2.02 -15.56 2.54
CA PRO A 49 -3.31 -15.68 1.86
C PRO A 49 -3.74 -14.45 1.04
N LEU A 50 -3.28 -13.25 1.41
CA LEU A 50 -3.62 -12.00 0.72
C LEU A 50 -2.77 -11.74 -0.53
N ILE A 51 -1.57 -12.32 -0.59
CA ILE A 51 -0.59 -12.08 -1.68
C ILE A 51 -0.69 -13.16 -2.76
N LEU A 52 -1.24 -14.33 -2.42
CA LEU A 52 -1.43 -15.41 -3.39
C LEU A 52 -2.51 -15.04 -4.40
N THR A 53 -2.19 -15.13 -5.68
CA THR A 53 -3.14 -14.88 -6.75
C THR A 53 -4.28 -15.90 -6.66
N PRO A 54 -5.55 -15.46 -6.59
CA PRO A 54 -6.68 -16.35 -6.29
C PRO A 54 -6.95 -17.42 -7.35
N THR A 55 -6.34 -17.32 -8.54
CA THR A 55 -6.43 -18.29 -9.63
C THR A 55 -5.41 -19.43 -9.52
N THR A 56 -4.49 -19.37 -8.55
CA THR A 56 -3.44 -20.38 -8.40
C THR A 56 -3.95 -21.55 -7.56
N THR A 57 -3.59 -22.79 -7.92
CA THR A 57 -3.87 -23.98 -7.10
C THR A 57 -3.44 -23.82 -5.63
N LYS A 58 -2.33 -23.10 -5.40
CA LYS A 58 -1.83 -22.75 -4.04
C LYS A 58 -2.78 -21.89 -3.21
N ALA A 59 -3.59 -21.03 -3.83
CA ALA A 59 -4.56 -20.20 -3.13
C ALA A 59 -5.79 -21.01 -2.67
N ILE A 60 -6.10 -22.10 -3.38
CA ILE A 60 -7.18 -23.05 -3.09
C ILE A 60 -6.78 -23.96 -1.91
N GLU A 61 -5.50 -24.34 -1.81
CA GLU A 61 -4.96 -25.23 -0.77
C GLU A 61 -4.57 -24.51 0.54
N ALA A 62 -4.56 -23.17 0.56
CA ALA A 62 -4.21 -22.41 1.76
C ALA A 62 -5.22 -22.64 2.89
N THR A 63 -4.75 -23.25 3.99
CA THR A 63 -5.48 -23.53 5.24
C THR A 63 -5.66 -22.31 6.13
N ASP A 64 -4.82 -21.29 5.96
CA ASP A 64 -4.94 -20.02 6.68
C ASP A 64 -6.07 -19.21 6.05
N ILE A 65 -7.25 -19.23 6.70
CA ILE A 65 -8.46 -18.60 6.20
C ILE A 65 -8.89 -17.52 7.20
N TYR A 66 -8.94 -16.27 6.75
CA TYR A 66 -9.60 -15.21 7.51
C TYR A 66 -11.11 -15.45 7.58
N SER A 67 -11.69 -15.36 8.78
CA SER A 67 -13.14 -15.29 8.92
C SER A 67 -13.67 -13.92 8.48
N LYS A 68 -14.99 -13.82 8.25
CA LYS A 68 -15.65 -12.54 7.97
C LYS A 68 -15.43 -11.50 9.07
N ASP A 69 -15.49 -11.95 10.33
CA ASP A 69 -15.27 -11.09 11.50
C ASP A 69 -13.83 -10.58 11.56
N GLN A 70 -12.84 -11.45 11.28
CA GLN A 70 -11.44 -11.04 11.22
C GLN A 70 -11.18 -10.03 10.09
N ILE A 71 -11.80 -10.20 8.93
CA ILE A 71 -11.70 -9.21 7.84
C ILE A 71 -12.27 -7.86 8.31
N TRP A 72 -13.44 -7.86 8.93
CA TRP A 72 -14.06 -6.64 9.46
C TRP A 72 -13.19 -5.96 10.53
N ASP A 73 -12.69 -6.73 11.50
CA ASP A 73 -11.82 -6.23 12.56
C ASP A 73 -10.56 -5.57 11.98
N ILE A 74 -9.90 -6.23 11.02
CA ILE A 74 -8.69 -5.71 10.39
C ILE A 74 -9.00 -4.43 9.60
N GLN A 75 -10.06 -4.43 8.80
CA GLN A 75 -10.46 -3.26 7.98
C GLN A 75 -10.74 -2.03 8.87
N ASN A 76 -11.46 -2.23 9.98
CA ASN A 76 -11.72 -1.18 10.96
C ASN A 76 -10.46 -0.70 11.66
N GLN A 77 -9.59 -1.63 12.10
CA GLN A 77 -8.33 -1.26 12.74
C GLN A 77 -7.45 -0.42 11.82
N ILE A 78 -7.39 -0.75 10.53
CA ILE A 78 -6.65 0.01 9.53
C ILE A 78 -7.20 1.43 9.43
N GLN A 79 -8.53 1.59 9.38
CA GLN A 79 -9.17 2.90 9.20
C GLN A 79 -9.02 3.80 10.44
N VAL A 80 -9.17 3.25 11.65
CA VAL A 80 -9.05 3.99 12.91
C VAL A 80 -7.62 4.45 13.18
N LYS A 81 -6.62 3.76 12.63
CA LYS A 81 -5.20 4.00 12.92
C LYS A 81 -4.49 4.91 11.90
N ILE A 82 -5.21 5.44 10.91
CA ILE A 82 -4.64 6.43 10.00
C ILE A 82 -4.41 7.71 10.81
N PRO A 83 -3.15 8.17 10.96
CA PRO A 83 -2.86 9.41 11.67
C PRO A 83 -3.38 10.61 10.88
N GLU A 84 -3.85 11.65 11.57
CA GLU A 84 -4.25 12.89 10.90
C GLU A 84 -3.04 13.60 10.29
N LEU A 85 -3.28 14.35 9.21
CA LEU A 85 -2.24 15.07 8.48
C LEU A 85 -1.44 16.01 9.40
N GLU A 86 -2.10 16.62 10.39
CA GLU A 86 -1.49 17.57 11.34
C GLU A 86 -0.35 16.97 12.19
N PHE A 87 -0.33 15.64 12.36
CA PHE A 87 0.66 14.94 13.18
C PHE A 87 1.78 14.29 12.36
N THR A 88 1.79 14.46 11.04
CA THR A 88 2.74 13.77 10.16
C THR A 88 3.22 14.68 9.02
N SER A 89 4.43 14.43 8.50
CA SER A 89 4.85 15.10 7.27
C SER A 89 3.96 14.63 6.10
N GLU A 90 3.56 15.52 5.20
CA GLU A 90 2.72 15.21 4.03
C GLU A 90 3.20 13.97 3.24
N ILE A 91 4.51 13.82 3.02
CA ILE A 91 5.07 12.66 2.31
C ILE A 91 4.74 11.35 3.04
N ARG A 92 4.98 11.29 4.36
CA ARG A 92 4.67 10.10 5.17
C ARG A 92 3.17 9.84 5.26
N TYR A 93 2.37 10.90 5.32
CA TYR A 93 0.92 10.80 5.32
C TYR A 93 0.43 10.11 4.04
N VAL A 94 0.92 10.55 2.88
CA VAL A 94 0.61 9.94 1.58
C VAL A 94 1.05 8.48 1.51
N ASP A 95 2.23 8.13 2.03
CA ASP A 95 2.71 6.74 2.10
C ASP A 95 1.76 5.86 2.92
N ILE A 96 1.31 6.36 4.08
CA ILE A 96 0.39 5.65 4.97
C ILE A 96 -0.97 5.48 4.32
N LEU A 97 -1.53 6.54 3.71
CA LEU A 97 -2.80 6.49 2.99
C LEU A 97 -2.74 5.49 1.84
N THR A 98 -1.68 5.54 1.04
CA THR A 98 -1.51 4.68 -0.14
C THR A 98 -1.34 3.22 0.29
N THR A 99 -0.52 2.95 1.29
CA THR A 99 -0.33 1.60 1.85
C THR A 99 -1.62 1.09 2.47
N SER A 100 -2.36 1.93 3.19
CA SER A 100 -3.66 1.59 3.78
C SER A 100 -4.68 1.20 2.71
N ALA A 101 -4.88 2.04 1.69
CA ALA A 101 -5.80 1.75 0.59
C ALA A 101 -5.43 0.45 -0.15
N TRP A 102 -4.13 0.19 -0.35
CA TRP A 102 -3.64 -1.05 -0.93
C TRP A 102 -3.97 -2.27 -0.05
N VAL A 103 -3.68 -2.24 1.25
CA VAL A 103 -3.97 -3.36 2.17
C VAL A 103 -5.48 -3.61 2.27
N ARG A 104 -6.31 -2.56 2.37
CA ARG A 104 -7.78 -2.67 2.36
C ARG A 104 -8.30 -3.35 1.09
N THR A 105 -7.68 -3.04 -0.05
CA THR A 105 -8.00 -3.66 -1.35
C THR A 105 -7.62 -5.14 -1.38
N LEU A 106 -6.45 -5.52 -0.86
CA LEU A 106 -6.04 -6.93 -0.80
C LEU A 106 -7.00 -7.77 0.06
N LEU A 107 -7.43 -7.25 1.21
CA LEU A 107 -8.40 -7.89 2.09
C LEU A 107 -9.77 -8.08 1.40
N TRP A 108 -10.20 -7.09 0.63
CA TRP A 108 -11.42 -7.18 -0.17
C TRP A 108 -11.29 -8.21 -1.30
N GLN A 109 -10.18 -8.20 -2.06
CA GLN A 109 -9.92 -9.17 -3.12
C GLN A 109 -9.88 -10.61 -2.59
N TYR A 110 -9.25 -10.81 -1.42
CA TYR A 110 -9.29 -12.08 -0.71
C TYR A 110 -10.73 -12.52 -0.41
N SER A 111 -11.54 -11.60 0.15
CA SER A 111 -12.95 -11.86 0.46
C SER A 111 -13.77 -12.21 -0.79
N ALA A 112 -13.52 -11.51 -1.91
CA ALA A 112 -14.13 -11.80 -3.21
C ALA A 112 -13.78 -13.21 -3.70
N SER A 113 -12.51 -13.59 -3.62
CA SER A 113 -12.03 -14.90 -4.09
C SER A 113 -12.57 -16.08 -3.28
N ARG A 114 -13.01 -15.84 -2.04
CA ARG A 114 -13.58 -16.84 -1.13
C ARG A 114 -15.11 -16.76 -1.04
N PHE A 115 -15.75 -16.06 -1.98
CA PHE A 115 -17.22 -15.90 -2.03
C PHE A 115 -17.82 -15.34 -0.73
N MET A 116 -17.08 -14.48 -0.03
CA MET A 116 -17.54 -13.90 1.23
C MET A 116 -18.46 -12.68 1.03
N LEU A 117 -18.45 -12.09 -0.17
CA LEU A 117 -19.15 -10.85 -0.49
C LEU A 117 -20.66 -11.05 -0.68
N SER A 118 -21.43 -10.03 -0.31
CA SER A 118 -22.87 -9.97 -0.59
C SER A 118 -23.33 -8.53 -0.80
N SER A 119 -24.19 -8.29 -1.80
CA SER A 119 -24.86 -7.00 -2.00
C SER A 119 -25.79 -6.62 -0.84
N SER A 120 -26.22 -7.59 -0.03
CA SER A 120 -27.07 -7.37 1.15
C SER A 120 -26.30 -7.48 2.46
N SER A 121 -24.96 -7.43 2.41
CA SER A 121 -24.12 -7.46 3.62
C SER A 121 -24.32 -6.19 4.43
N SER A 122 -24.57 -6.33 5.74
CA SER A 122 -24.51 -5.20 6.69
C SER A 122 -23.07 -4.83 7.07
N ILE A 123 -22.10 -5.65 6.67
CA ILE A 123 -20.68 -5.44 6.87
C ILE A 123 -20.14 -4.81 5.58
N GLU A 124 -19.89 -3.50 5.60
CA GLU A 124 -19.45 -2.72 4.43
C GLU A 124 -18.20 -3.30 3.75
N PRO A 125 -17.13 -3.73 4.47
CA PRO A 125 -15.97 -4.35 3.82
C PRO A 125 -16.25 -5.66 3.05
N LEU A 126 -17.44 -6.23 3.23
CA LEU A 126 -17.90 -7.45 2.57
C LEU A 126 -18.99 -7.19 1.51
N THR A 127 -19.14 -5.96 1.05
CA THR A 127 -19.98 -5.62 -0.10
C THR A 127 -19.17 -5.63 -1.41
N PHE A 128 -19.86 -5.72 -2.55
CA PHE A 128 -19.21 -5.70 -3.87
C PHE A 128 -18.70 -4.31 -4.25
N ASP A 129 -19.29 -3.25 -3.69
CA ASP A 129 -18.97 -1.85 -3.95
C ASP A 129 -17.94 -1.26 -2.98
N TYR A 130 -17.45 -2.02 -1.99
CA TYR A 130 -16.43 -1.56 -1.05
C TYR A 130 -15.16 -0.94 -1.70
N PRO A 131 -14.66 -1.39 -2.88
CA PRO A 131 -13.54 -0.72 -3.55
C PRO A 131 -13.83 0.74 -3.89
N LEU A 132 -15.10 1.10 -4.11
CA LEU A 132 -15.51 2.49 -4.33
C LEU A 132 -15.37 3.30 -3.04
N SER A 133 -15.77 2.74 -1.88
CA SER A 133 -15.55 3.37 -0.58
C SER A 133 -14.07 3.60 -0.32
N ILE A 134 -13.21 2.60 -0.57
CA ILE A 134 -11.74 2.75 -0.44
C ILE A 134 -11.22 3.90 -1.31
N ALA A 135 -11.62 3.94 -2.59
CA ALA A 135 -11.16 4.97 -3.52
C ALA A 135 -11.65 6.36 -3.11
N LYS A 136 -12.90 6.47 -2.65
CA LYS A 136 -13.47 7.72 -2.15
C LYS A 136 -12.72 8.22 -0.93
N ASP A 137 -12.55 7.39 0.09
CA ASP A 137 -11.81 7.73 1.32
C ASP A 137 -10.40 8.22 1.00
N TYR A 138 -9.72 7.53 0.07
CA TYR A 138 -8.36 7.88 -0.35
C TYR A 138 -8.30 9.25 -1.05
N LEU A 139 -9.21 9.50 -1.99
CA LEU A 139 -9.25 10.78 -2.72
C LEU A 139 -9.65 11.96 -1.82
N GLU A 140 -10.59 11.75 -0.89
CA GLU A 140 -10.96 12.76 0.12
C GLU A 140 -9.78 13.05 1.05
N SER A 141 -9.02 12.04 1.47
CA SER A 141 -7.85 12.26 2.32
C SER A 141 -6.70 12.96 1.58
N LEU A 142 -6.58 12.76 0.26
CA LEU A 142 -5.57 13.42 -0.57
C LEU A 142 -5.92 14.86 -0.94
N SER A 143 -7.18 15.29 -0.86
CA SER A 143 -7.55 16.66 -1.24
C SER A 143 -6.92 17.72 -0.33
N ASP A 144 -6.49 17.32 0.86
CA ASP A 144 -5.87 18.19 1.85
C ASP A 144 -4.33 18.24 1.74
N VAL A 145 -3.74 17.51 0.79
CA VAL A 145 -2.28 17.40 0.62
C VAL A 145 -1.79 18.30 -0.52
N SER A 146 -0.62 18.94 -0.34
CA SER A 146 -0.02 19.74 -1.41
C SER A 146 0.36 18.90 -2.65
N THR A 147 0.25 19.51 -3.83
CA THR A 147 0.63 18.88 -5.10
C THR A 147 2.12 18.54 -5.17
N ASP A 148 2.98 19.26 -4.45
CA ASP A 148 4.42 19.04 -4.43
C ASP A 148 4.78 17.76 -3.65
N SER A 149 4.11 17.51 -2.52
CA SER A 149 4.25 16.24 -1.80
C SER A 149 3.71 15.06 -2.59
N LEU A 150 2.62 15.26 -3.34
CA LEU A 150 2.11 14.26 -4.28
C LEU A 150 3.10 13.99 -5.42
N ARG A 151 3.76 15.03 -5.95
CA ARG A 151 4.73 14.94 -7.06
C ARG A 151 6.04 14.27 -6.66
N SER A 152 6.44 14.36 -5.40
CA SER A 152 7.62 13.63 -4.89
C SER A 152 7.48 12.10 -5.06
N HIS A 153 6.25 11.57 -5.10
CA HIS A 153 5.95 10.18 -5.44
C HIS A 153 6.00 9.89 -6.96
N GLY A 154 5.93 10.93 -7.80
CA GLY A 154 5.88 10.83 -9.26
C GLY A 154 7.21 10.53 -9.94
N TYR A 155 8.37 10.83 -9.33
CA TYR A 155 9.68 10.54 -9.94
C TYR A 155 9.98 9.03 -10.02
N GLY A 156 9.37 8.21 -9.16
CA GLY A 156 9.40 6.75 -9.26
C GLY A 156 8.39 6.16 -10.27
N MET A 157 7.31 6.90 -10.58
CA MET A 157 6.25 6.46 -11.50
C MET A 157 6.42 6.96 -12.94
N VAL A 158 7.26 7.99 -13.17
CA VAL A 158 7.54 8.55 -14.49
C VAL A 158 9.06 8.61 -14.72
N SER A 159 9.69 7.46 -14.88
CA SER A 159 11.08 7.40 -15.38
C SER A 159 11.29 6.34 -16.45
N HIS A 160 10.35 6.26 -17.42
CA HIS A 160 10.63 5.52 -18.65
C HIS A 160 10.09 6.08 -19.97
N SER A 161 9.80 7.38 -20.07
CA SER A 161 9.61 7.98 -21.39
C SER A 161 9.62 9.51 -21.33
N ALA A 162 10.82 10.09 -21.49
CA ALA A 162 11.09 11.33 -22.25
C ALA A 162 12.50 11.90 -21.98
N SER A 163 13.57 11.11 -22.14
CA SER A 163 14.93 11.66 -22.28
C SER A 163 15.76 10.95 -23.35
N THR A 164 15.10 10.40 -24.37
CA THR A 164 15.80 9.78 -25.52
C THR A 164 15.24 10.18 -26.87
N ALA A 165 14.81 11.44 -26.99
CA ALA A 165 14.58 12.16 -28.26
C ALA A 165 14.40 13.63 -27.85
N PHE A 166 15.30 14.59 -28.08
CA PHE A 166 16.20 14.85 -29.19
C PHE A 166 17.46 15.55 -28.63
N ASN A 167 18.58 14.84 -28.58
CA ASN A 167 19.90 15.48 -28.71
C ASN A 167 20.44 15.01 -30.07
N VAL A 168 19.94 15.62 -31.14
CA VAL A 168 20.70 15.68 -32.39
C VAL A 168 21.61 16.88 -32.23
N GLU A 169 22.83 16.58 -31.84
CA GLU A 169 23.97 17.47 -31.83
C GLU A 169 24.18 17.96 -33.28
N ILE A 170 23.76 19.19 -33.56
CA ILE A 170 24.16 19.88 -34.79
C ILE A 170 25.50 20.54 -34.49
N ASP A 171 26.56 19.94 -35.01
CA ASP A 171 27.92 20.43 -34.97
C ASP A 171 28.05 21.71 -35.83
N PRO A 172 28.36 22.89 -35.24
CA PRO A 172 28.39 24.15 -35.98
C PRO A 172 29.71 24.39 -36.76
N TYR A 173 30.59 23.39 -36.91
CA TYR A 173 31.89 23.57 -37.57
C TYR A 173 32.06 22.94 -38.96
N GLN A 174 31.00 22.49 -39.62
CA GLN A 174 31.08 22.06 -41.03
C GLN A 174 30.49 23.13 -41.96
N LEU A 175 31.22 24.22 -42.13
CA LEU A 175 31.11 25.08 -43.30
C LEU A 175 32.49 25.19 -43.98
N THR A 176 32.44 25.12 -45.32
CA THR A 176 33.35 25.66 -46.34
C THR A 176 34.49 24.81 -46.94
N LEU A 177 34.45 24.74 -48.29
CA LEU A 177 35.51 24.45 -49.29
C LEU A 177 35.80 22.94 -49.48
N GLN A 178 35.44 22.29 -50.60
CA GLN A 178 35.76 22.56 -52.01
C GLN A 178 34.79 21.84 -52.96
#